data_AF-E3SHB4-F1
#
_entry.id   AF-E3SHB4-F1
#
_cell.length_a   1.000
_cell.length_b   1.000
_cell.length_c   1.000
_cell.angle_alpha   90.00
_cell.angle_beta   90.00
_cell.angle_gamma   90.00
#
_symmetry.space_group_name_H-M   'P 1'
#
loop_
_entity.id
_entity.type
_entity.pdbx_description
1 polymer ?
#
loop_
_entity_poly.entity_id
_entity_poly.type
_entity_poly.pdbx_seq_one_letter_code
_entity_poly.pdbx_strand_id
1 'polypeptide(L)'
;DGVEEAFYTTDRVMTVSFHKYGEYFPGTGDLRDIGAGKGKYYAVNFPMRDGIDDESYGQIFKPIISKVMEMYQPSAVVLQCGADSLSGDRLGCFNLTVKGHAKCVEVVKTFNLPLLMLGGGGYTIRNVARCWTYETAVALDCEIPNELPYNDYFEYFGPDFKLHISPSNMTNQNTPEYMEKIKQRLFENLRMLPHAPG
;
A
#
# COMPACT_ATOMS: atom_id res chain seq x y z
N ASP A 1 12.06 4.65 0.39
CA ASP A 1 13.14 5.56 0.80
C ASP A 1 13.46 6.61 -0.27
N GLY A 2 13.79 6.27 -1.52
CA GLY A 2 14.25 7.25 -2.51
C GLY A 2 13.28 8.41 -2.79
N VAL A 3 11.97 8.15 -2.88
CA VAL A 3 10.95 9.21 -3.03
C VAL A 3 10.86 10.08 -1.78
N GLU A 4 10.97 9.47 -0.60
CA GLU A 4 10.94 10.19 0.68
C GLU A 4 12.17 11.08 0.84
N GLU A 5 13.36 10.58 0.54
CA GLU A 5 14.60 11.36 0.60
C GLU A 5 14.55 12.59 -0.32
N ALA A 6 14.05 12.41 -1.56
CA ALA A 6 13.92 13.49 -2.53
C ALA A 6 13.01 14.64 -2.05
N PHE A 7 12.04 14.34 -1.18
CA PHE A 7 11.06 15.32 -0.66
C PHE A 7 11.20 15.58 0.84
N TYR A 8 12.26 15.09 1.48
CA TYR A 8 12.39 15.02 2.94
C TYR A 8 12.29 16.36 3.68
N THR A 9 12.56 17.46 2.97
CA THR A 9 12.60 18.82 3.52
C THR A 9 11.54 19.77 2.97
N THR A 10 10.55 19.26 2.22
CA THR A 10 9.43 20.05 1.69
C THR A 10 8.08 19.62 2.28
N ASP A 11 7.19 20.59 2.43
CA ASP A 11 5.77 20.42 2.78
C ASP A 11 4.87 20.26 1.53
N ARG A 12 5.42 20.47 0.33
CA ARG A 12 4.65 20.42 -0.93
C ARG A 12 4.38 19.00 -1.43
N VAL A 13 5.06 18.01 -0.88
CA VAL A 13 4.85 16.59 -1.19
C VAL A 13 4.83 15.83 0.14
N MET A 14 3.74 15.14 0.43
CA MET A 14 3.67 14.19 1.54
C MET A 14 3.94 12.79 1.03
N THR A 15 4.87 12.07 1.67
CA THR A 15 5.11 10.65 1.40
C THR A 15 4.42 9.79 2.46
N VAL A 16 3.69 8.77 2.02
CA VAL A 16 3.03 7.80 2.91
C VAL A 16 3.47 6.41 2.48
N SER A 17 4.09 5.65 3.38
CA SER A 17 4.62 4.32 3.09
C SER A 17 4.12 3.29 4.09
N PHE A 18 3.68 2.15 3.56
CA PHE A 18 3.31 0.95 4.32
C PHE A 18 4.27 -0.16 3.90
N HIS A 19 5.14 -0.61 4.79
CA HIS A 19 6.23 -1.52 4.41
C HIS A 19 6.64 -2.43 5.57
N LYS A 20 7.32 -3.53 5.25
CA LYS A 20 8.00 -4.34 6.26
C LYS A 20 9.19 -3.57 6.83
N TYR A 21 9.34 -3.60 8.15
CA TYR A 21 10.45 -2.98 8.86
C TYR A 21 11.13 -3.95 9.84
N GLY A 22 12.43 -3.78 10.10
CA GLY A 22 13.28 -4.67 10.90
C GLY A 22 14.49 -5.16 10.12
N GLU A 23 14.81 -6.45 10.18
CA GLU A 23 15.81 -7.07 9.30
C GLU A 23 15.25 -7.18 7.87
N TYR A 24 15.19 -6.04 7.16
CA TYR A 24 14.69 -5.94 5.80
C TYR A 24 15.32 -4.75 5.07
N PHE A 25 15.49 -4.89 3.75
CA PHE A 25 15.90 -3.77 2.91
C PHE A 25 14.76 -2.75 2.78
N PRO A 26 15.02 -1.43 2.78
CA PRO A 26 16.32 -0.75 2.85
C PRO A 26 16.83 -0.44 4.26
N GLY A 27 16.05 -0.74 5.30
CA GLY A 27 16.41 -0.44 6.70
C GLY A 27 16.02 0.97 7.18
N THR A 28 15.24 1.72 6.40
CA THR A 28 14.68 3.04 6.75
C THR A 28 13.15 2.98 6.87
N GLY A 29 12.49 4.10 7.20
CA GLY A 29 11.03 4.14 7.35
C GLY A 29 10.54 3.69 8.74
N ASP A 30 11.34 3.91 9.78
CA ASP A 30 10.87 3.65 11.15
C ASP A 30 9.75 4.63 11.56
N LEU A 31 9.08 4.35 12.67
CA LEU A 31 7.98 5.21 13.16
C LEU A 31 8.41 6.64 13.53
N ARG A 32 9.72 6.87 13.74
CA ARG A 32 10.28 8.18 14.11
C ARG A 32 10.74 8.95 12.88
N ASP A 33 10.79 8.31 11.72
CA ASP A 33 11.10 8.92 10.45
C ASP A 33 9.91 9.76 9.95
N ILE A 34 9.99 11.06 10.22
CA ILE A 34 8.89 12.02 10.04
C ILE A 34 9.28 13.21 9.16
N GLY A 35 10.41 13.15 8.44
CA GLY A 35 10.93 14.28 7.67
C GLY A 35 11.66 15.32 8.51
N ALA A 36 12.22 16.34 7.86
CA ALA A 36 13.02 17.38 8.49
C ALA A 36 12.71 18.80 7.98
N GLY A 37 13.05 19.82 8.78
CA GLY A 37 12.81 21.21 8.41
C GLY A 37 11.33 21.48 8.12
N LYS A 38 11.03 22.01 6.92
CA LYS A 38 9.64 22.23 6.48
C LYS A 38 8.89 20.93 6.19
N GLY A 39 9.59 19.86 5.81
CA GLY A 39 9.00 18.54 5.56
C GLY A 39 8.73 17.72 6.82
N LYS A 40 9.00 18.26 8.02
CA LYS A 40 8.68 17.58 9.27
C LYS A 40 7.16 17.39 9.40
N TYR A 41 6.74 16.17 9.72
CA TYR A 41 5.37 15.65 9.71
C TYR A 41 4.77 15.38 8.32
N TYR A 42 5.52 15.59 7.23
CA TYR A 42 5.11 15.28 5.86
C TYR A 42 5.69 13.96 5.32
N ALA A 43 6.44 13.21 6.13
CA ALA A 43 6.76 11.81 5.87
C ALA A 43 6.01 10.92 6.87
N VAL A 44 5.20 10.00 6.37
CA VAL A 44 4.34 9.10 7.16
C VAL A 44 4.74 7.66 6.87
N ASN A 45 5.28 6.99 7.89
CA ASN A 45 5.77 5.62 7.76
C ASN A 45 5.01 4.66 8.68
N PHE A 46 4.44 3.60 8.10
CA PHE A 46 3.77 2.52 8.81
C PHE A 46 4.63 1.25 8.76
N PRO A 47 5.51 1.01 9.75
CA PRO A 47 6.35 -0.18 9.81
C PRO A 47 5.55 -1.41 10.23
N MET A 48 5.61 -2.48 9.42
CA MET A 48 4.91 -3.74 9.66
C MET A 48 5.87 -4.91 9.83
N ARG A 49 5.33 -5.99 10.41
CA ARG A 49 5.95 -7.30 10.50
C ARG A 49 5.37 -8.24 9.44
N ASP A 50 5.95 -9.42 9.38
CA ASP A 50 5.59 -10.49 8.47
C ASP A 50 4.11 -10.89 8.53
N GLY A 51 3.62 -11.37 7.39
CA GLY A 51 2.37 -12.10 7.28
C GLY A 51 1.10 -11.26 7.42
N ILE A 52 1.17 -9.93 7.25
CA ILE A 52 -0.04 -9.11 7.29
C ILE A 52 -1.06 -9.59 6.25
N ASP A 53 -2.31 -9.73 6.68
CA ASP A 53 -3.44 -10.17 5.87
C ASP A 53 -4.29 -8.99 5.37
N ASP A 54 -5.21 -9.29 4.43
CA ASP A 54 -6.09 -8.30 3.80
C ASP A 54 -6.92 -7.49 4.82
N GLU A 55 -7.44 -8.16 5.85
CA GLU A 55 -8.30 -7.54 6.85
C GLU A 55 -7.50 -6.55 7.70
N SER A 56 -6.36 -6.99 8.25
CA SER A 56 -5.46 -6.18 9.05
C SER A 56 -4.93 -4.98 8.26
N TYR A 57 -4.53 -5.21 7.00
CA TYR A 57 -4.06 -4.15 6.11
C TYR A 57 -5.16 -3.13 5.83
N GLY A 58 -6.39 -3.57 5.57
CA GLY A 58 -7.54 -2.69 5.38
C GLY A 58 -7.87 -1.85 6.63
N GLN A 59 -7.73 -2.41 7.83
CA GLN A 59 -7.96 -1.74 9.10
C GLN A 59 -6.94 -0.62 9.41
N ILE A 60 -5.75 -0.67 8.80
CA ILE A 60 -4.72 0.38 8.95
C ILE A 60 -4.70 1.35 7.77
N PHE A 61 -4.80 0.86 6.53
CA PHE A 61 -4.63 1.66 5.32
C PHE A 61 -5.73 2.70 5.21
N LYS A 62 -7.00 2.28 5.29
CA LYS A 62 -8.13 3.20 5.10
C LYS A 62 -8.15 4.32 6.16
N PRO A 63 -8.03 4.06 7.48
CA PRO A 63 -8.01 5.15 8.46
C PRO A 63 -6.83 6.11 8.30
N ILE A 64 -5.63 5.61 7.99
CA ILE A 64 -4.44 6.46 7.81
C ILE A 64 -4.60 7.32 6.57
N ILE A 65 -4.96 6.74 5.42
CA ILE A 65 -5.17 7.51 4.18
C ILE A 65 -6.31 8.51 4.33
N SER A 66 -7.42 8.15 4.97
CA SER A 66 -8.50 9.11 5.26
C SER A 66 -8.00 10.29 6.09
N LYS A 67 -7.18 10.04 7.11
CA LYS A 67 -6.62 11.12 7.94
C LYS A 67 -5.60 11.97 7.17
N VAL A 68 -4.81 11.36 6.30
CA VAL A 68 -3.91 12.07 5.38
C VAL A 68 -4.71 13.00 4.47
N MET A 69 -5.78 12.51 3.83
CA MET A 69 -6.62 13.31 2.95
C MET A 69 -7.27 14.49 3.69
N GLU A 70 -7.72 14.27 4.93
CA GLU A 70 -8.29 15.31 5.79
C GLU A 70 -7.30 16.42 6.12
N MET A 71 -6.07 16.05 6.53
CA MET A 71 -5.08 16.99 7.07
C MET A 71 -4.21 17.62 6.00
N TYR A 72 -3.77 16.82 5.02
CA TYR A 72 -2.84 17.26 3.98
C TYR A 72 -3.54 17.93 2.79
N GLN A 73 -4.79 17.54 2.52
CA GLN A 73 -5.61 18.09 1.43
C GLN A 73 -4.86 18.11 0.07
N PRO A 74 -4.36 16.96 -0.41
CA PRO A 74 -3.66 16.91 -1.69
C PRO A 74 -4.59 17.29 -2.84
N SER A 75 -4.03 17.87 -3.89
CA SER A 75 -4.74 18.16 -5.15
C SER A 75 -4.49 17.13 -6.25
N ALA A 76 -3.56 16.20 -6.04
CA ALA A 76 -3.26 15.06 -6.91
C ALA A 76 -2.62 13.94 -6.07
N VAL A 77 -2.78 12.69 -6.53
CA VAL A 77 -2.25 11.50 -5.86
C VAL A 77 -1.40 10.69 -6.84
N VAL A 78 -0.22 10.26 -6.38
CA VAL A 78 0.58 9.24 -7.07
C VAL A 78 0.57 7.99 -6.20
N LEU A 79 0.00 6.90 -6.73
CA LEU A 79 -0.12 5.63 -6.01
C LEU A 79 0.83 4.61 -6.64
N GLN A 80 1.81 4.16 -5.86
CA GLN A 80 2.74 3.10 -6.23
C GLN A 80 2.15 1.75 -5.81
N CYS A 81 1.76 0.92 -6.77
CA CYS A 81 1.09 -0.37 -6.60
C CYS A 81 2.10 -1.52 -6.61
N GLY A 82 3.03 -1.54 -5.64
CA GLY A 82 4.03 -2.60 -5.50
C GLY A 82 3.37 -3.95 -5.22
N ALA A 83 3.54 -4.90 -6.14
CA ALA A 83 2.93 -6.23 -6.10
C ALA A 83 3.80 -7.26 -5.32
N ASP A 84 4.94 -6.85 -4.78
CA ASP A 84 5.76 -7.66 -3.86
C ASP A 84 5.17 -7.77 -2.45
N SER A 85 4.16 -6.98 -2.13
CA SER A 85 3.34 -7.12 -0.91
C SER A 85 2.33 -8.28 -0.98
N LEU A 86 2.21 -8.97 -2.13
CA LEU A 86 1.30 -10.09 -2.30
C LEU A 86 1.81 -11.39 -1.65
N SER A 87 0.86 -12.23 -1.26
CA SER A 87 1.08 -13.61 -0.83
C SER A 87 1.85 -14.40 -1.88
N GLY A 88 2.90 -15.10 -1.44
CA GLY A 88 3.73 -15.96 -2.30
C GLY A 88 4.66 -15.19 -3.24
N ASP A 89 4.95 -13.92 -2.95
CA ASP A 89 6.05 -13.21 -3.62
C ASP A 89 7.41 -13.87 -3.29
N ARG A 90 8.41 -13.70 -4.17
CA ARG A 90 9.74 -14.30 -3.98
C ARG A 90 10.60 -13.56 -2.95
N LEU A 91 10.40 -12.25 -2.78
CA LEU A 91 11.17 -11.40 -1.87
C LEU A 91 10.32 -10.83 -0.75
N GLY A 92 9.03 -10.58 -1.02
CA GLY A 92 8.06 -10.14 -0.04
C GLY A 92 7.63 -11.25 0.93
N CYS A 93 7.23 -10.84 2.13
CA CYS A 93 6.78 -11.73 3.19
C CYS A 93 5.50 -11.22 3.86
N PHE A 94 4.64 -10.60 3.06
CA PHE A 94 3.25 -10.30 3.41
C PHE A 94 2.32 -11.39 2.87
N ASN A 95 1.05 -11.33 3.27
CA ASN A 95 0.06 -12.35 2.93
C ASN A 95 -1.18 -11.75 2.24
N LEU A 96 -0.99 -10.66 1.47
CA LEU A 96 -2.09 -9.98 0.79
C LEU A 96 -2.56 -10.76 -0.44
N THR A 97 -3.86 -10.74 -0.69
CA THR A 97 -4.43 -11.20 -1.95
C THR A 97 -4.50 -10.07 -2.97
N VAL A 98 -4.72 -10.43 -4.24
CA VAL A 98 -5.02 -9.46 -5.31
C VAL A 98 -6.23 -8.57 -4.93
N LYS A 99 -7.22 -9.12 -4.21
CA LYS A 99 -8.41 -8.35 -3.80
C LYS A 99 -8.09 -7.37 -2.67
N GLY A 100 -7.36 -7.82 -1.64
CA GLY A 100 -6.96 -6.95 -0.54
C GLY A 100 -6.05 -5.82 -0.99
N HIS A 101 -5.10 -6.13 -1.88
CA HIS A 101 -4.21 -5.15 -2.48
C HIS A 101 -4.99 -4.11 -3.31
N ALA A 102 -5.84 -4.55 -4.24
CA ALA A 102 -6.66 -3.67 -5.06
C ALA A 102 -7.70 -2.85 -4.25
N LYS A 103 -8.05 -3.29 -3.03
CA LYS A 103 -8.89 -2.49 -2.13
C LYS A 103 -8.24 -1.14 -1.78
N CYS A 104 -6.92 -1.08 -1.77
CA CYS A 104 -6.17 0.17 -1.56
C CYS A 104 -6.40 1.14 -2.72
N VAL A 105 -6.36 0.64 -3.96
CA VAL A 105 -6.69 1.41 -5.16
C VAL A 105 -8.13 1.91 -5.10
N GLU A 106 -9.09 1.03 -4.76
CA GLU A 106 -10.50 1.43 -4.59
C GLU A 106 -10.65 2.58 -3.59
N VAL A 107 -10.02 2.46 -2.41
CA VAL A 107 -10.06 3.50 -1.37
C VAL A 107 -9.51 4.82 -1.89
N VAL A 108 -8.32 4.81 -2.50
CA VAL A 108 -7.71 6.05 -3.04
C VAL A 108 -8.58 6.67 -4.14
N LYS A 109 -9.17 5.84 -5.01
CA LYS A 109 -10.06 6.29 -6.09
C LYS A 109 -11.31 6.99 -5.55
N THR A 110 -11.83 6.61 -4.38
CA THR A 110 -13.02 7.26 -3.80
C THR A 110 -12.85 8.74 -3.46
N PHE A 111 -11.61 9.24 -3.34
CA PHE A 111 -11.35 10.66 -3.09
C PHE A 111 -11.47 11.55 -4.34
N ASN A 112 -11.66 10.97 -5.53
CA ASN A 112 -11.93 11.69 -6.78
C ASN A 112 -10.90 12.79 -7.13
N LEU A 113 -9.63 12.53 -6.82
CA LEU A 113 -8.51 13.39 -7.21
C LEU A 113 -7.83 12.87 -8.49
N PRO A 114 -7.11 13.72 -9.23
CA PRO A 114 -6.18 13.27 -10.26
C PRO A 114 -5.25 12.19 -9.70
N LEU A 115 -5.36 10.98 -10.25
CA LEU A 115 -4.67 9.79 -9.76
C LEU A 115 -3.72 9.24 -10.83
N LEU A 116 -2.44 9.16 -10.50
CA LEU A 116 -1.43 8.45 -11.28
C LEU A 116 -1.09 7.13 -10.60
N MET A 117 -1.44 6.01 -11.24
CA MET A 117 -1.08 4.68 -10.78
C MET A 117 0.24 4.24 -11.42
N LEU A 118 1.17 3.75 -10.61
CA LEU A 118 2.46 3.23 -11.03
C LEU A 118 2.61 1.79 -10.55
N GLY A 119 3.39 0.98 -11.28
CA GLY A 119 3.80 -0.34 -10.81
C GLY A 119 4.89 -0.26 -9.73
N GLY A 120 5.84 -1.19 -9.73
CA GLY A 120 7.03 -1.19 -8.88
C GLY A 120 7.51 -2.61 -8.60
N GLY A 121 7.84 -2.92 -7.35
CA GLY A 121 8.27 -4.27 -6.94
C GLY A 121 7.21 -5.34 -7.22
N GLY A 122 7.66 -6.59 -7.37
CA GLY A 122 6.83 -7.74 -7.70
C GLY A 122 7.65 -8.82 -8.38
N TYR A 123 7.91 -9.92 -7.69
CA TYR A 123 8.95 -10.88 -8.06
C TYR A 123 8.41 -12.28 -8.32
N THR A 124 7.15 -12.56 -7.94
CA THR A 124 6.36 -13.66 -8.52
C THR A 124 5.56 -13.14 -9.72
N ILE A 125 6.19 -13.10 -10.91
CA ILE A 125 5.67 -12.41 -12.12
C ILE A 125 4.24 -12.78 -12.53
N ARG A 126 3.80 -14.01 -12.25
CA ARG A 126 2.43 -14.47 -12.53
C ARG A 126 1.40 -13.74 -11.66
N ASN A 127 1.76 -13.48 -10.40
CA ASN A 127 0.90 -12.75 -9.48
C ASN A 127 0.96 -11.24 -9.75
N VAL A 128 2.11 -10.73 -10.21
CA VAL A 128 2.21 -9.34 -10.68
C VAL A 128 1.25 -9.08 -11.84
N ALA A 129 1.24 -9.95 -12.85
CA ALA A 129 0.33 -9.85 -13.99
C ALA A 129 -1.15 -9.88 -13.55
N ARG A 130 -1.51 -10.81 -12.64
CA ARG A 130 -2.85 -10.88 -12.04
C ARG A 130 -3.22 -9.59 -11.32
N CYS A 131 -2.33 -9.07 -10.48
CA CYS A 131 -2.58 -7.90 -9.64
C CYS A 131 -2.84 -6.66 -10.47
N TRP A 132 -1.90 -6.27 -11.34
CA TRP A 132 -2.04 -5.06 -12.14
C TRP A 132 -3.17 -5.14 -13.17
N THR A 133 -3.50 -6.35 -13.66
CA THR A 133 -4.70 -6.56 -14.48
C THR A 133 -5.97 -6.24 -13.68
N TYR A 134 -6.08 -6.76 -12.45
CA TYR A 134 -7.25 -6.52 -11.61
C TYR A 134 -7.34 -5.08 -11.11
N GLU A 135 -6.22 -4.46 -10.71
CA GLU A 135 -6.17 -3.05 -10.34
C GLU A 135 -6.53 -2.12 -11.51
N THR A 136 -6.18 -2.48 -12.74
CA THR A 136 -6.63 -1.75 -13.94
C THR A 136 -8.15 -1.85 -14.10
N ALA A 137 -8.74 -3.03 -13.86
CA ALA A 137 -10.19 -3.18 -13.89
C ALA A 137 -10.87 -2.32 -12.80
N VAL A 138 -10.28 -2.24 -11.60
CA VAL A 138 -10.72 -1.32 -10.52
C VAL A 138 -10.64 0.14 -10.95
N ALA A 139 -9.55 0.56 -11.61
CA ALA A 139 -9.41 1.93 -12.10
C ALA A 139 -10.49 2.29 -13.14
N LEU A 140 -10.93 1.30 -13.92
CA LEU A 140 -11.97 1.42 -14.95
C LEU A 140 -13.41 1.19 -14.43
N ASP A 141 -13.59 0.91 -13.14
CA ASP A 141 -14.89 0.49 -12.56
C ASP A 141 -15.52 -0.70 -13.31
N CYS A 142 -14.69 -1.65 -13.73
CA CYS A 142 -15.12 -2.79 -14.54
C CYS A 142 -14.99 -4.10 -13.75
N GLU A 143 -16.05 -4.90 -13.75
CA GLU A 143 -15.99 -6.26 -13.26
C GLU A 143 -15.40 -7.18 -14.33
N ILE A 144 -14.39 -7.97 -13.95
CA ILE A 144 -13.78 -8.99 -14.81
C ILE A 144 -13.92 -10.37 -14.15
N PRO A 145 -14.14 -11.44 -14.95
CA PRO A 145 -14.31 -12.78 -14.42
C PRO A 145 -13.01 -13.30 -13.80
N ASN A 146 -13.13 -14.27 -12.89
CA ASN A 146 -11.97 -14.94 -12.31
C ASN A 146 -11.27 -15.90 -13.29
N GLU A 147 -11.96 -16.32 -14.36
CA GLU A 147 -11.38 -17.12 -15.43
C GLU A 147 -10.43 -16.26 -16.27
N LEU A 148 -9.15 -16.65 -16.36
CA LEU A 148 -8.22 -15.94 -17.24
C LEU A 148 -8.59 -16.20 -18.71
N PRO A 149 -8.59 -15.17 -19.56
CA PRO A 149 -8.76 -15.37 -21.00
C PRO A 149 -7.51 -16.04 -21.58
N TYR A 150 -7.70 -16.83 -22.64
CA TYR A 150 -6.58 -17.37 -23.40
C TYR A 150 -5.70 -16.23 -23.94
N ASN A 151 -4.38 -16.41 -23.87
CA ASN A 151 -3.37 -15.47 -24.33
C ASN A 151 -2.05 -16.22 -24.55
N ASP A 152 -1.06 -15.57 -25.16
CA ASP A 152 0.25 -16.17 -25.50
C ASP A 152 1.01 -16.75 -24.29
N TYR A 153 0.66 -16.33 -23.06
CA TYR A 153 1.31 -16.75 -21.81
C TYR A 153 0.35 -17.54 -20.90
N PHE A 154 -0.76 -18.06 -21.43
CA PHE A 154 -1.82 -18.68 -20.64
C PHE A 154 -1.30 -19.83 -19.76
N GLU A 155 -0.38 -20.63 -20.27
CA GLU A 155 0.23 -21.77 -19.58
C GLU A 155 1.02 -21.37 -18.33
N TYR A 156 1.48 -20.12 -18.22
CA TYR A 156 2.17 -19.65 -17.02
C TYR A 156 1.25 -19.71 -15.79
N PHE A 157 -0.05 -19.51 -15.99
CA PHE A 157 -1.05 -19.41 -14.92
C PHE A 157 -1.63 -20.76 -14.49
N GLY A 158 -1.05 -21.88 -14.95
CA GLY A 158 -1.44 -23.21 -14.51
C GLY A 158 -1.09 -23.50 -13.03
N PRO A 159 -1.80 -24.47 -12.41
CA PRO A 159 -2.81 -25.34 -13.01
C PRO A 159 -4.24 -24.79 -12.96
N ASP A 160 -4.48 -23.67 -12.27
CA ASP A 160 -5.83 -23.18 -11.96
C ASP A 160 -6.39 -22.20 -13.00
N PHE A 161 -5.51 -21.47 -13.70
CA PHE A 161 -5.85 -20.48 -14.73
C PHE A 161 -6.83 -19.41 -14.22
N LYS A 162 -6.70 -19.04 -12.93
CA LYS A 162 -7.53 -18.03 -12.27
C LYS A 162 -6.80 -16.72 -12.07
N LEU A 163 -7.56 -15.64 -11.99
CA LEU A 163 -7.08 -14.29 -11.71
C LEU A 163 -6.71 -14.11 -10.23
N HIS A 164 -7.57 -14.56 -9.32
CA HIS A 164 -7.39 -14.34 -7.89
C HIS A 164 -6.46 -15.38 -7.25
N ILE A 165 -5.65 -14.91 -6.30
CA ILE A 165 -4.81 -15.75 -5.44
C ILE A 165 -5.42 -15.84 -4.04
N SER A 166 -5.18 -16.96 -3.36
CA SER A 166 -5.55 -17.16 -1.96
C SER A 166 -4.39 -16.78 -1.03
N PRO A 167 -4.67 -16.35 0.21
CA PRO A 167 -3.62 -16.18 1.20
C PRO A 167 -3.01 -17.55 1.56
N SER A 168 -1.76 -17.53 1.99
CA SER A 168 -1.07 -18.70 2.53
C SER A 168 -1.44 -18.93 4.01
N ASN A 169 -0.99 -20.05 4.58
CA ASN A 169 -1.12 -20.34 6.01
C ASN A 169 -0.10 -19.60 6.90
N MET A 170 0.58 -18.60 6.37
CA MET A 170 1.53 -17.77 7.10
C MET A 170 0.86 -17.06 8.29
N THR A 171 1.50 -17.12 9.45
CA THR A 171 1.01 -16.43 10.65
C THR A 171 1.21 -14.92 10.52
N ASN A 172 0.15 -14.15 10.75
CA ASN A 172 0.23 -12.69 10.84
C ASN A 172 0.89 -12.28 12.17
N GLN A 173 2.07 -11.66 12.09
CA GLN A 173 2.84 -11.22 13.26
C GLN A 173 2.48 -9.81 13.74
N ASN A 174 1.49 -9.18 13.11
CA ASN A 174 1.02 -7.83 13.41
C ASN A 174 -0.18 -7.91 14.35
N THR A 175 0.05 -7.95 15.66
CA THR A 175 -1.06 -7.99 16.61
C THR A 175 -1.89 -6.69 16.55
N PRO A 176 -3.19 -6.73 16.86
CA PRO A 176 -4.02 -5.53 16.91
C PRO A 176 -3.44 -4.42 17.78
N GLU A 177 -2.85 -4.76 18.93
CA GLU A 177 -2.24 -3.80 19.85
C GLU A 177 -1.01 -3.12 19.24
N TYR A 178 -0.20 -3.88 18.49
CA TYR A 178 0.96 -3.36 17.77
C TYR A 178 0.54 -2.35 16.70
N MET A 179 -0.43 -2.72 15.86
CA MET A 179 -0.95 -1.86 14.79
C MET A 179 -1.63 -0.62 15.34
N GLU A 180 -2.42 -0.76 16.41
CA GLU A 180 -3.12 0.35 17.04
C GLU A 180 -2.14 1.38 17.61
N LYS A 181 -1.06 0.92 18.27
CA LYS A 181 -0.02 1.80 18.81
C LYS A 181 0.64 2.65 17.72
N ILE A 182 0.95 2.05 16.57
CA ILE A 182 1.52 2.76 15.42
C ILE A 182 0.51 3.75 14.86
N LYS A 183 -0.73 3.29 14.62
CA LYS A 183 -1.81 4.13 14.09
C LYS A 183 -2.05 5.37 14.96
N GLN A 184 -2.13 5.21 16.28
CA GLN A 184 -2.30 6.34 17.20
C GLN A 184 -1.17 7.35 17.09
N ARG A 185 0.08 6.87 17.04
CA ARG A 185 1.24 7.75 16.87
C ARG A 185 1.20 8.51 15.54
N LEU A 186 0.81 7.86 14.45
CA LEU A 186 0.68 8.52 13.15
C LEU A 186 -0.47 9.55 13.15
N PHE A 187 -1.57 9.27 13.85
CA PHE A 187 -2.66 10.23 14.03
C PHE A 187 -2.19 11.46 14.82
N GLU A 188 -1.36 11.29 15.85
CA GLU A 188 -0.73 12.42 16.56
C GLU A 188 0.16 13.25 15.63
N ASN A 189 1.02 12.59 14.84
CA ASN A 189 1.89 13.28 13.89
C ASN A 189 1.07 14.07 12.85
N LEU A 190 0.02 13.47 12.29
CA LEU A 190 -0.83 14.11 11.29
C LEU A 190 -1.60 15.32 11.84
N ARG A 191 -1.96 15.32 13.13
CA ARG A 191 -2.61 16.47 13.79
C ARG A 191 -1.69 17.69 13.92
N MET A 192 -0.38 17.53 13.73
CA MET A 192 0.57 18.64 13.76
C MET A 192 0.53 19.48 12.49
N LEU A 193 -0.11 18.99 11.41
CA LEU A 193 -0.29 19.79 10.19
C LEU A 193 -1.25 20.96 10.45
N PRO A 194 -1.00 22.11 9.78
CA PRO A 194 -1.93 23.23 9.85
C PRO A 194 -3.27 22.81 9.24
N HIS A 195 -4.34 23.01 9.98
CA HIS A 195 -5.70 22.85 9.48
C HIS A 195 -6.52 24.08 9.87
N ALA A 196 -7.50 24.45 9.05
CA ALA A 196 -8.51 25.40 9.49
C ALA A 196 -9.36 24.73 10.58
N PRO A 197 -9.66 25.40 11.71
CA PRO A 197 -10.82 25.01 12.49
C PRO A 197 -12.04 25.22 11.59
N GLY A 198 -12.71 24.13 11.23
CA GLY A 198 -13.98 24.18 10.50
C GLY A 198 -15.10 24.82 11.31
#